data_AF-A0A026WMT9-F1
#
_entry.id   AF-A0A026WMT9-F1
#
_cell.length_a   1.000
_cell.length_b   1.000
_cell.length_c   1.000
_cell.angle_alpha   90.00
_cell.angle_beta   90.00
_cell.angle_gamma   90.00
#
_symmetry.space_group_name_H-M   'P 1'
#
loop_
_entity.id
_entity.type
_entity.pdbx_description
1 polymer ?
#
loop_
_entity_poly.entity_id
_entity_poly.type
_entity_poly.pdbx_seq_one_letter_code
_entity_poly.pdbx_strand_id
1 'polypeptide(L)' 'MTGIRTTGTAGSGGGGGGEGASSSNYVVALYVATAGLQGNALGSDEEEITLLVYVLIDVVQNKVT' A
#
# COMPACT_ATOMS: atom_id res chain seq x y z
N MET A 1 -16.04 -33.88 36.45
CA MET A 1 -14.71 -33.60 35.86
C MET A 1 -14.98 -33.04 34.45
N THR A 2 -15.20 -31.72 34.36
CA THR A 2 -14.27 -30.75 33.74
C THR A 2 -14.46 -30.70 32.21
N GLY A 3 -14.89 -29.65 31.51
CA GLY A 3 -15.23 -28.25 31.80
C GLY A 3 -15.38 -27.57 30.42
N ILE A 4 -16.44 -26.78 30.23
CA ILE A 4 -16.68 -25.98 29.01
C ILE A 4 -15.54 -24.96 28.85
N ARG A 5 -15.00 -24.80 27.63
CA ARG A 5 -14.09 -23.70 27.28
C ARG A 5 -14.72 -22.90 26.15
N THR A 6 -15.52 -21.91 26.54
CA THR A 6 -15.88 -20.79 25.66
C THR A 6 -14.59 -20.06 25.33
N THR A 7 -14.18 -20.07 24.07
CA THR A 7 -13.09 -19.21 23.56
C THR A 7 -13.47 -17.77 23.81
N GLY A 8 -12.82 -17.15 24.79
CA GLY A 8 -13.00 -15.75 25.13
C GLY A 8 -12.66 -14.87 23.93
N THR A 9 -13.63 -14.06 23.52
CA THR A 9 -13.40 -12.88 22.71
C THR A 9 -12.45 -11.98 23.49
N ALA A 10 -11.26 -11.72 22.96
CA ALA A 10 -10.36 -10.74 23.54
C ALA A 10 -11.03 -9.36 23.45
N GLY A 11 -11.62 -8.92 24.56
CA GLY A 11 -12.03 -7.54 24.72
C GLY A 11 -10.81 -6.66 24.80
N SER A 12 -10.53 -5.88 23.75
CA SER A 12 -9.65 -4.71 23.85
C SER A 12 -10.50 -3.48 24.17
N GLY A 13 -10.88 -3.33 25.44
CA GLY A 13 -11.37 -2.07 25.98
C GLY A 13 -10.20 -1.31 26.62
N GLY A 14 -9.91 -0.11 26.12
CA GLY A 14 -8.93 0.78 26.74
C GLY A 14 -8.54 1.94 25.82
N GLY A 15 -9.27 3.05 25.93
CA GLY A 15 -8.91 4.32 25.29
C GLY A 15 -7.62 4.89 25.87
N GLY A 16 -6.74 5.33 24.98
CA GLY A 16 -5.56 6.12 25.29
C GLY A 16 -5.34 7.08 24.13
N GLY A 17 -5.53 8.38 24.36
CA GLY A 17 -5.17 9.44 23.43
C GLY A 17 -3.65 9.50 23.31
N GLY A 18 -3.11 8.76 22.35
CA GLY A 18 -1.81 9.03 21.77
C GLY A 18 -2.03 9.45 20.34
N GLU A 19 -1.30 10.45 19.86
CA GLU A 19 -1.09 10.70 18.43
C GLU A 19 -0.33 9.48 17.88
N GLY A 20 -1.05 8.36 17.72
CA GLY A 20 -0.57 7.19 17.02
C GLY A 20 -0.25 7.67 15.63
N ALA A 21 1.01 7.50 15.20
CA ALA A 21 1.37 7.61 13.81
C ALA A 21 0.33 6.78 13.04
N SER A 22 -0.63 7.45 12.42
CA SER A 22 -1.66 6.81 11.63
C SER A 22 -0.88 6.10 10.55
N SER A 23 -0.76 4.77 10.66
CA SER A 23 -0.17 3.95 9.61
C SER A 23 -1.02 4.23 8.39
N SER A 24 -0.53 5.13 7.55
CA SER A 24 -1.34 5.63 6.46
C SER A 24 -1.45 4.48 5.49
N ASN A 25 -2.65 3.89 5.42
CA ASN A 25 -2.91 2.72 4.58
C ASN A 25 -3.10 3.21 3.15
N TYR A 26 -2.00 3.60 2.51
CA TYR A 26 -1.98 3.97 1.10
C TYR A 26 -1.54 2.78 0.25
N VAL A 27 -2.23 2.57 -0.87
CA VAL A 27 -1.70 1.79 -1.99
C VAL A 27 -1.21 2.77 -3.04
N VAL A 28 -0.03 2.52 -3.59
CA VAL A 28 0.56 3.36 -4.64
C VAL A 28 0.51 2.59 -5.97
N ALA A 29 -0.15 3.17 -6.97
CA ALA A 29 -0.08 2.68 -8.34
C ALA A 29 0.98 3.49 -9.09
N LEU A 30 1.98 2.80 -9.68
CA LEU A 30 3.04 3.43 -10.45
C LEU A 30 2.86 3.11 -11.94
N TYR A 31 2.97 4.14 -12.77
CA TYR A 31 3.15 4.02 -14.21
C TYR A 31 4.51 4.58 -14.58
N VAL A 32 5.30 3.77 -15.26
CA VAL A 32 6.66 4.10 -15.68
C VAL A 32 6.72 3.97 -17.19
N ALA A 33 7.14 5.03 -17.88
CA ALA A 33 7.53 4.98 -19.28
C ALA A 33 9.04 5.19 -19.37
N THR A 34 9.71 4.35 -20.15
CA THR A 34 11.14 4.49 -20.47
C THR A 34 11.31 5.04 -21.89
N ALA A 35 12.45 5.64 -22.18
CA ALA A 35 12.88 5.93 -23.55
C ALA A 35 13.02 4.59 -24.31
N GLY A 36 12.73 4.55 -25.62
CA GLY A 36 12.99 3.37 -26.45
C GLY A 36 11.80 2.73 -27.16
N LEU A 37 12.09 2.02 -28.25
CA LEU A 37 11.14 1.24 -29.04
C LEU A 37 10.84 -0.08 -28.32
N GLN A 38 9.63 -0.29 -27.81
CA GLN A 38 9.29 -1.51 -27.07
C GLN A 38 9.57 -2.78 -27.90
N GLY A 39 10.53 -3.61 -27.48
CA GLY A 39 10.95 -4.81 -28.21
C GLY A 39 12.23 -5.47 -27.68
N ASN A 40 12.60 -6.64 -28.21
CA ASN A 40 13.73 -7.45 -27.72
C ASN A 40 15.12 -7.01 -28.25
N ALA A 41 15.24 -5.75 -28.67
CA ALA A 41 16.44 -5.22 -29.31
C ALA A 41 16.74 -3.80 -28.81
N LEU A 42 16.90 -3.66 -27.50
CA LEU A 42 17.14 -2.37 -26.83
C LEU A 42 18.64 -2.16 -26.61
N GLY A 43 19.15 -1.02 -27.06
CA GLY A 43 20.47 -0.51 -26.67
C GLY A 43 20.45 0.06 -25.24
N SER A 44 21.56 0.67 -24.84
CA SER A 44 21.74 1.19 -23.48
C SER A 44 20.89 2.44 -23.17
N ASP A 45 20.39 3.12 -24.20
CA ASP A 45 19.72 4.42 -24.04
C ASP A 45 18.22 4.24 -23.75
N GLU A 46 17.71 3.01 -23.93
CA GLU A 46 16.30 2.66 -23.76
C GLU A 46 15.92 2.23 -22.31
N GLU A 47 16.83 2.36 -21.36
CA GLU A 47 16.60 2.12 -19.93
C GLU A 47 16.27 3.41 -19.14
N GLU A 48 16.32 4.58 -19.78
CA GLU A 48 16.06 5.86 -19.13
C GLU A 48 14.56 6.07 -18.86
N ILE A 49 14.18 6.38 -17.62
CA ILE A 49 12.79 6.73 -17.28
C ILE A 49 12.47 8.12 -17.80
N THR A 50 11.55 8.21 -18.78
CA THR A 50 11.10 9.49 -19.36
C THR A 50 9.86 10.04 -18.70
N LEU A 51 9.03 9.17 -18.12
CA LEU A 51 7.83 9.56 -17.39
C LEU A 51 7.59 8.62 -16.20
N LEU A 52 7.44 9.21 -15.02
CA LEU A 52 6.99 8.53 -13.83
C LEU A 52 5.70 9.19 -13.35
N VAL A 53 4.61 8.45 -13.37
CA VAL A 53 3.32 8.86 -12.79
C VAL A 53 3.02 7.96 -11.61
N TYR A 54 2.55 8.54 -10.51
CA TYR A 54 2.05 7.79 -9.38
C TYR A 54 0.70 8.32 -8.93
N VAL A 55 -0.08 7.43 -8.33
CA VAL A 55 -1.38 7.75 -7.75
C VAL A 55 -1.43 7.15 -6.35
N LEU A 56 -1.84 7.97 -5.38
CA LEU A 56 -2.05 7.53 -4.00
C LEU A 56 -3.51 7.17 -3.81
N ILE A 57 -3.74 5.96 -3.30
CA ILE A 57 -5.08 5.48 -2.97
C ILE A 57 -5.14 5.32 -1.45
N ASP A 58 -5.88 6.21 -0.78
CA ASP A 58 -6.21 6.02 0.63
C ASP A 58 -7.21 4.86 0.72
N VAL A 59 -6.78 3.75 1.30
CA VAL A 59 -7.59 2.53 1.40
C VAL A 59 -8.71 2.70 2.44
N VAL A 60 -8.48 3.49 3.49
CA VAL A 60 -9.47 3.72 4.55
C VAL A 60 -10.57 4.65 4.06
N GLN A 61 -10.19 5.69 3.32
CA GLN A 61 -11.13 6.67 2.76
C GLN A 61 -11.69 6.27 1.39
N ASN A 62 -11.16 5.21 0.78
CA ASN A 62 -11.42 4.82 -0.60
C ASN A 62 -11.33 6.02 -1.57
N LYS A 63 -10.25 6.80 -1.41
CA LYS A 63 -10.05 8.08 -2.10
C LYS A 63 -8.76 8.06 -2.88
N VAL A 64 -8.84 8.52 -4.13
CA VAL A 64 -7.69 8.75 -5.01
C VAL A 64 -7.20 10.18 -4.84
N THR A 65 -5.88 10.39 -4.71
CA THR A 65 -5.23 11.71 -4.63
C THR A 65 -3.98 11.75 -5.48
#